data_AF-A0A399EM08-F1
#
_entry.id   AF-A0A399EM08-F1
#
_cell.length_a   1.000
_cell.length_b   1.000
_cell.length_c   1.000
_cell.angle_alpha   90.00
_cell.angle_beta   90.00
_cell.angle_gamma   90.00
#
_symmetry.space_group_name_H-M   'P 1'
#
loop_
_entity.id
_entity.type
_entity.pdbx_description
1 polymer ?
#
loop_
_entity_poly.entity_id
_entity_poly.type
_entity_poly.pdbx_seq_one_letter_code
_entity_poly.pdbx_strand_id
1 'polypeptide(L)'
;MHDIYAGRSNDQAMAQLLAQEQEQGEVLREISEELRHVHEAGKALVARLDAPCQGVCAKAVREAPLRAEASPTGAVVARLYPGDLVEVLHEEGRWVRVRYFHARTAYPKEGWVNKDHLRRAC
;
A
#
# COMPACT_ATOMS: atom_id res chain seq x y z
N MET A 1 46.11 -18.75 -51.44
CA MET A 1 46.29 -19.89 -50.51
C MET A 1 45.63 -19.46 -49.22
N HIS A 2 44.35 -19.78 -49.04
CA HIS A 2 43.53 -19.33 -47.91
C HIS A 2 43.19 -20.55 -47.06
N ASP A 3 43.82 -20.68 -45.89
CA ASP A 3 43.43 -21.65 -44.87
C ASP A 3 42.24 -21.08 -44.08
N ILE A 4 41.03 -21.52 -44.43
CA ILE A 4 39.76 -21.07 -43.84
C ILE A 4 39.17 -22.06 -42.82
N TYR A 5 39.91 -23.09 -42.42
CA TYR A 5 39.45 -24.10 -41.44
C TYR A 5 40.37 -24.17 -40.22
N ALA A 6 40.53 -23.05 -39.50
CA ALA A 6 40.94 -23.10 -38.09
C ALA A 6 39.71 -23.50 -37.24
N GLY A 7 39.30 -24.76 -37.34
CA GLY A 7 38.22 -25.32 -36.52
C GLY A 7 38.65 -25.32 -35.05
N ARG A 8 37.87 -24.69 -34.16
CA ARG A 8 38.00 -24.93 -32.71
C ARG A 8 37.94 -26.44 -32.47
N SER A 9 38.82 -26.98 -31.65
CA SER A 9 38.69 -28.38 -31.24
C SER A 9 37.36 -28.57 -30.53
N ASN A 10 36.76 -29.76 -30.65
CA ASN A 10 35.48 -30.07 -29.99
C ASN A 10 35.56 -29.78 -28.47
N ASP A 11 36.72 -29.98 -27.85
CA ASP A 11 36.94 -29.66 -26.43
C ASP A 11 36.81 -28.17 -26.12
N GLN A 12 37.30 -27.29 -27.00
CA GLN A 12 37.16 -25.84 -26.86
C GLN A 12 35.71 -25.39 -27.06
N ALA A 13 35.00 -26.00 -28.01
CA ALA A 13 33.59 -25.71 -28.25
C ALA A 13 32.71 -26.15 -27.06
N MET A 14 32.96 -27.34 -26.50
CA MET A 14 32.25 -27.84 -25.32
C MET A 14 32.53 -27.00 -24.07
N ALA A 15 33.79 -26.58 -23.85
CA ALA A 15 34.14 -25.71 -22.73
C ALA A 15 33.44 -24.35 -22.81
N GLN A 16 33.28 -23.79 -24.02
CA GLN A 16 32.57 -22.54 -24.23
C GLN A 16 31.06 -22.68 -24.01
N LEU A 17 30.45 -23.78 -24.45
CA LEU A 17 29.04 -24.06 -24.18
C LEU A 17 28.77 -24.20 -22.69
N LEU A 18 29.61 -24.92 -21.95
CA LEU A 18 29.48 -25.06 -20.50
C LEU A 18 29.66 -23.73 -19.77
N ALA A 19 30.63 -22.90 -20.19
CA ALA A 19 30.81 -21.56 -19.63
C ALA A 19 29.59 -20.67 -19.90
N GLN A 20 29.04 -20.72 -21.11
CA GLN A 20 27.84 -19.97 -21.48
C GLN A 20 26.60 -20.44 -20.69
N GLU A 21 26.44 -21.74 -20.46
CA GLU A 21 25.36 -22.29 -19.63
C GLU A 21 25.50 -21.86 -18.16
N GLN A 22 26.73 -21.82 -17.63
CA GLN A 22 27.01 -21.32 -16.29
C GLN A 22 26.66 -19.83 -16.15
N GLU A 23 27.12 -19.00 -17.09
CA GLU A 23 26.80 -17.57 -17.13
C GLU A 23 25.28 -17.33 -17.23
N GLN A 24 24.59 -18.09 -18.08
CA GLN A 24 23.12 -18.02 -18.18
C GLN A 24 22.44 -18.42 -16.87
N GLY A 25 22.97 -19.43 -16.17
CA GLY A 25 22.50 -19.84 -14.84
C GLY A 25 22.69 -18.76 -13.78
N GLU A 26 23.79 -18.01 -13.83
CA GLU A 26 24.06 -16.89 -12.91
C GLU A 26 23.12 -15.71 -13.17
N VAL A 27 22.93 -15.32 -14.43
CA VAL A 27 21.99 -14.25 -14.81
C VAL A 27 20.56 -14.60 -14.38
N LEU A 28 20.13 -15.85 -14.58
CA LEU A 28 18.81 -16.31 -14.14
C LEU A 28 18.66 -16.25 -12.62
N ARG A 29 19.72 -16.57 -11.86
CA ARG A 29 19.72 -16.46 -10.40
C ARG A 29 19.58 -15.01 -9.95
N GLU A 30 20.35 -14.09 -10.51
CA GLU A 30 20.29 -12.67 -10.18
C GLU A 30 18.89 -12.09 -10.44
N ILE A 31 18.31 -12.35 -11.61
CA ILE A 31 16.94 -11.92 -11.94
C ILE A 31 15.92 -12.52 -10.96
N SER A 32 16.09 -13.78 -10.57
CA SER A 32 15.19 -14.43 -9.60
C SER A 32 15.25 -13.79 -8.21
N GLU A 33 16.42 -13.27 -7.79
CA GLU A 33 16.59 -12.58 -6.52
C GLU A 33 15.98 -11.18 -6.56
N GLU A 34 16.19 -10.43 -7.64
CA GLU A 34 15.55 -9.14 -7.86
C GLU A 34 14.01 -9.26 -7.86
N LEU A 35 13.47 -10.24 -8.58
CA LEU A 35 12.03 -10.51 -8.58
C LEU A 35 11.51 -10.92 -7.19
N ARG A 36 12.30 -11.65 -6.40
CA ARG A 36 11.93 -12.00 -5.01
C ARG A 36 11.81 -10.76 -4.15
N HIS A 37 12.73 -9.80 -4.26
CA HIS A 37 12.63 -8.54 -3.53
C HIS A 37 11.37 -7.76 -3.89
N VAL A 38 11.05 -7.65 -5.19
CA VAL A 38 9.83 -6.99 -5.67
C VAL A 38 8.58 -7.72 -5.16
N HIS A 39 8.57 -9.05 -5.18
CA HIS A 39 7.45 -9.87 -4.70
C HIS A 39 7.21 -9.70 -3.19
N GLU A 40 8.26 -9.74 -2.38
CA GLU A 40 8.14 -9.56 -0.94
C GLU A 40 7.75 -8.12 -0.58
N ALA A 41 8.25 -7.11 -1.31
CA ALA A 41 7.80 -5.74 -1.17
C ALA A 41 6.30 -5.58 -1.54
N GLY A 42 5.86 -6.24 -2.61
CA GLY A 42 4.47 -6.27 -3.04
C GLY A 42 3.57 -6.92 -1.99
N LYS A 43 3.95 -8.08 -1.45
CA LYS A 43 3.25 -8.72 -0.32
C LYS A 43 3.17 -7.82 0.90
N ALA A 44 4.26 -7.14 1.26
CA ALA A 44 4.27 -6.23 2.41
C ALA A 44 3.31 -5.04 2.20
N LEU A 45 3.21 -4.54 0.97
CA LEU A 45 2.25 -3.48 0.63
C LEU A 45 0.80 -3.98 0.72
N VAL A 46 0.52 -5.16 0.14
CA VAL A 46 -0.81 -5.80 0.22
C VAL A 46 -1.19 -6.04 1.67
N ALA A 47 -0.29 -6.58 2.50
CA ALA A 47 -0.53 -6.77 3.93
C ALA A 47 -0.78 -5.47 4.70
N ARG A 48 -0.30 -4.31 4.21
CA ARG A 48 -0.59 -2.99 4.80
C ARG A 48 -1.94 -2.42 4.35
N LEU A 49 -2.41 -2.79 3.15
CA LEU A 49 -3.71 -2.40 2.63
C LEU A 49 -4.82 -3.28 3.21
N ASP A 50 -4.57 -4.59 3.28
CA ASP A 50 -5.40 -5.61 3.93
C ASP A 50 -5.19 -5.64 5.45
N ALA A 51 -4.28 -4.80 5.98
CA ALA A 51 -4.20 -4.60 7.41
C ALA A 51 -5.61 -4.21 7.86
N PRO A 52 -6.22 -4.98 8.79
CA PRO A 52 -7.53 -4.62 9.31
C PRO A 52 -7.44 -3.16 9.73
N CYS A 53 -8.47 -2.36 9.44
CA CYS A 53 -8.55 -1.05 10.06
C CYS A 53 -8.42 -1.29 11.57
N GLN A 54 -7.23 -0.99 12.12
CA GLN A 54 -6.90 -1.36 13.50
C GLN A 54 -7.80 -0.56 14.47
N GLY A 55 -8.43 0.51 13.96
CA GLY A 55 -9.54 1.20 14.59
C GLY A 55 -10.90 0.74 14.09
N VAL A 56 -11.90 0.92 14.95
CA VAL A 56 -13.32 0.76 14.59
C VAL A 56 -13.62 1.67 13.40
N CYS A 57 -14.03 1.08 12.27
CA CYS A 57 -14.46 1.82 11.10
C CYS A 57 -15.90 2.34 11.29
N ALA A 58 -16.17 3.56 10.89
CA ALA A 58 -17.51 4.15 10.89
C ALA A 58 -17.81 4.85 9.58
N LYS A 59 -19.08 4.86 9.21
CA LYS A 59 -19.60 5.49 8.01
C LYS A 59 -20.47 6.68 8.39
N ALA A 60 -20.24 7.82 7.76
CA ALA A 60 -21.14 8.96 7.87
C ALA A 60 -22.48 8.62 7.21
N VAL A 61 -23.57 8.71 7.97
CA VAL A 61 -24.94 8.45 7.47
C VAL A 61 -25.61 9.70 6.89
N ARG A 62 -25.11 10.88 7.26
CA ARG A 62 -25.58 12.18 6.80
C ARG A 62 -24.41 13.17 6.80
N GLU A 63 -24.63 14.35 6.23
CA GLU A 63 -23.64 15.40 6.29
C GLU A 63 -23.31 15.75 7.76
N ALA A 64 -22.01 15.86 8.06
CA ALA A 64 -21.55 16.11 9.41
C ALA A 64 -20.30 17.02 9.39
N PRO A 65 -20.27 18.09 10.21
CA PRO A 65 -19.05 18.86 10.38
C PRO A 65 -18.05 18.06 11.21
N LEU A 66 -16.83 17.90 10.68
CA LEU A 66 -15.68 17.48 11.46
C LEU A 66 -15.12 18.71 12.15
N ARG A 67 -15.05 18.69 13.48
CA ARG A 67 -14.70 19.86 14.30
C ARG A 67 -13.33 19.71 14.95
N ALA A 68 -12.66 20.82 15.23
CA ALA A 68 -11.38 20.81 15.94
C ALA A 68 -11.50 20.32 17.40
N GLU A 69 -12.66 20.55 18.02
CA GLU A 69 -12.95 20.24 19.42
C GLU A 69 -14.29 19.49 19.55
N ALA A 70 -14.47 18.77 20.66
CA ALA A 70 -15.69 18.06 21.03
C ALA A 70 -16.82 19.01 21.48
N SER A 71 -17.11 20.03 20.66
CA SER A 71 -18.04 21.11 20.97
C SER A 71 -18.88 21.46 19.74
N PRO A 72 -20.18 21.75 19.89
CA PRO A 72 -21.03 22.19 18.77
C PRO A 72 -20.63 23.55 18.20
N THR A 73 -19.91 24.37 18.97
CA THR A 73 -19.37 25.67 18.56
C THR A 73 -17.92 25.62 18.09
N GLY A 74 -17.27 24.45 18.18
CA GLY A 74 -15.89 24.27 17.73
C GLY A 74 -15.72 24.52 16.22
N ALA A 75 -14.55 25.03 15.82
CA ALA A 75 -14.24 25.33 14.43
C ALA A 75 -14.37 24.08 13.53
N VAL A 76 -14.94 24.25 12.33
CA VAL A 76 -15.12 23.15 11.37
C VAL A 76 -13.84 23.00 10.53
N VAL A 77 -13.17 21.85 10.65
CA VAL A 77 -11.92 21.54 9.94
C VAL A 77 -12.16 20.80 8.62
N ALA A 78 -13.29 20.09 8.51
CA ALA A 78 -13.77 19.45 7.30
C ALA A 78 -15.28 19.18 7.37
N ARG A 79 -15.86 18.74 6.25
CA ARG A 79 -17.21 18.18 6.21
C ARG A 79 -17.15 16.76 5.70
N LEU A 80 -17.88 15.89 6.37
CA LEU A 80 -18.14 14.52 5.97
C LEU A 80 -19.46 14.48 5.21
N TYR A 81 -19.50 13.67 4.16
CA TYR A 81 -20.68 13.42 3.36
C TYR A 81 -21.24 12.02 3.63
N PRO A 82 -22.54 11.79 3.40
CA PRO A 82 -23.11 10.46 3.51
C PRO A 82 -22.35 9.48 2.62
N GLY A 83 -21.84 8.39 3.18
CA GLY A 83 -20.98 7.48 2.43
C GLY A 83 -19.54 7.44 2.95
N ASP A 84 -19.06 8.56 3.48
CA ASP A 84 -17.65 8.72 3.87
C ASP A 84 -17.30 7.74 4.99
N LEU A 85 -16.17 7.05 4.79
CA LEU A 85 -15.57 6.18 5.78
C LEU A 85 -14.58 6.96 6.63
N VAL A 86 -14.66 6.76 7.93
CA VAL A 86 -13.77 7.35 8.91
C VAL A 86 -13.30 6.28 9.88
N GLU A 87 -12.08 6.44 10.37
CA GLU A 87 -11.54 5.61 11.42
C GLU A 87 -11.82 6.26 12.78
N VAL A 88 -12.39 5.51 13.71
CA VAL A 88 -12.65 5.97 15.07
C VAL A 88 -11.40 5.80 15.91
N LEU A 89 -10.85 6.93 16.39
CA LEU A 89 -9.66 6.96 17.25
C LEU A 89 -10.03 6.94 18.73
N HIS A 90 -11.05 7.71 19.11
CA HIS A 90 -11.48 7.85 20.50
C HIS A 90 -12.95 8.23 20.60
N GLU A 91 -13.60 7.89 21.70
CA GLU A 91 -14.98 8.27 21.98
C GLU A 91 -15.08 8.94 23.34
N GLU A 92 -15.72 10.11 23.37
CA GLU A 92 -15.95 10.88 24.58
C GLU A 92 -17.41 11.35 24.63
N GLY A 93 -18.22 10.72 25.47
CA GLY A 93 -19.65 11.01 25.57
C GLY A 93 -20.36 10.86 24.21
N ARG A 94 -20.91 11.98 23.70
CA ARG A 94 -21.59 12.07 22.39
C ARG A 94 -20.66 12.38 21.22
N TRP A 95 -19.38 12.56 21.47
CA TRP A 95 -18.40 12.90 20.45
C TRP A 95 -17.48 11.71 20.14
N VAL A 96 -17.06 11.65 18.89
CA VAL A 96 -16.11 10.66 18.38
C VAL A 96 -14.99 11.42 17.72
N ARG A 97 -13.77 11.19 18.20
CA ARG A 97 -12.58 11.64 17.49
C ARG A 97 -12.30 10.65 16.38
N VAL A 98 -12.25 11.16 15.16
CA VAL A 98 -12.08 10.36 13.95
C VAL A 98 -10.92 10.85 13.10
N ARG A 99 -10.33 9.93 12.34
CA ARG A 99 -9.41 10.23 11.24
C ARG A 99 -10.15 10.04 9.92
N TYR A 100 -10.24 11.11 9.15
CA TYR A 100 -10.89 11.15 7.85
C TYR A 100 -9.87 11.35 6.74
N PHE A 101 -9.92 10.51 5.71
CA PHE A 101 -9.06 10.63 4.54
C PHE A 101 -9.83 11.29 3.39
N HIS A 102 -9.52 12.56 3.11
CA HIS A 102 -10.19 13.27 2.03
C HIS A 102 -9.50 13.01 0.70
N ALA A 103 -10.22 12.35 -0.22
CA ALA A 103 -9.68 11.84 -1.48
C ALA A 103 -9.00 12.91 -2.36
N ARG A 104 -9.50 14.16 -2.38
CA ARG A 104 -8.91 15.21 -3.23
C ARG A 104 -7.65 15.86 -2.66
N THR A 105 -7.49 15.84 -1.34
CA THR A 105 -6.34 16.50 -0.70
C THR A 105 -5.26 15.50 -0.33
N ALA A 106 -5.53 14.19 -0.36
CA ALA A 106 -4.61 13.10 -0.02
C ALA A 106 -3.95 13.20 1.38
N TYR A 107 -4.44 14.12 2.23
CA TYR A 107 -3.99 14.30 3.61
C TYR A 107 -5.08 13.86 4.58
N PRO A 108 -4.74 13.03 5.59
CA PRO A 108 -5.67 12.70 6.66
C PRO A 108 -5.95 13.95 7.50
N LYS A 109 -7.21 14.13 7.88
CA LYS A 109 -7.65 15.13 8.84
C LYS A 109 -8.21 14.45 10.06
N GLU A 110 -7.86 14.95 11.22
CA GLU A 110 -8.45 14.51 12.49
C GLU A 110 -9.41 15.57 13.02
N GLY A 111 -10.42 15.10 13.74
CA GLY A 111 -11.34 15.98 14.44
C GLY A 111 -12.46 15.21 15.12
N TRP A 112 -13.44 15.95 15.60
CA TRP A 112 -14.56 15.46 16.37
C TRP A 112 -15.85 15.52 15.58
N VAL A 113 -16.62 14.43 15.65
CA VAL A 113 -17.94 14.30 15.03
C VAL A 113 -18.91 13.81 16.08
N ASN A 114 -20.16 14.27 16.02
CA ASN A 114 -21.19 13.77 16.91
C ASN A 114 -21.61 12.34 16.50
N LYS A 115 -21.72 11.45 17.49
CA LYS A 115 -22.06 10.02 17.32
C LYS A 115 -23.29 9.77 16.45
N ASP A 116 -24.31 10.62 16.56
CA ASP A 116 -25.57 10.44 15.87
C ASP A 116 -25.42 10.53 14.33
N HIS A 117 -24.31 11.09 13.84
CA HIS A 117 -24.02 11.21 12.41
C HIS A 117 -23.24 10.02 11.84
N LEU A 118 -22.79 9.10 12.70
CA LEU A 118 -21.95 7.97 12.32
C LEU A 118 -22.68 6.65 12.58
N ARG A 119 -22.50 5.70 11.66
CA ARG A 119 -22.90 4.31 11.84
C ARG A 119 -21.65 3.44 11.79
N ARG A 120 -21.46 2.57 12.78
CA ARG A 120 -20.32 1.64 12.76
C ARG A 120 -20.43 0.71 11.55
N ALA A 121 -19.32 0.53 10.85
CA ALA A 121 -19.15 -0.38 9.74
C ALA A 121 -18.07 -1.37 10.16
N CYS A 122 -18.49 -2.60 10.45
CA CYS A 122 -17.59 -3.71 10.72
C CYS A 122 -17.29 -4.44 9.41
#